data_AF-A0A7R9XN05-F1
#
_entry.id   AF-A0A7R9XN05-F1
#
_cell.length_a   1.000
_cell.length_b   1.000
_cell.length_c   1.000
_cell.angle_alpha   90.00
_cell.angle_beta   90.00
_cell.angle_gamma   90.00
#
_symmetry.space_group_name_H-M   'P 1'
#
loop_
_entity.id
_entity.type
_entity.pdbx_description
1 polymer ?
#
loop_
_entity_poly.entity_id
_entity_poly.type
_entity_poly.pdbx_seq_one_letter_code
_entity_poly.pdbx_strand_id
1 'polypeptide(L)'
;MSSENAQHTLLCEQSVSNVWRKKAYHVLTAHYHCLGSGLQDSDSDARPKSISERYVRRSVEVFREAVDYTVENALPSHVSPYDKLKEEVHAHEDWITSKDHRETVDGLMASLKSSTSSNRSEDHESKSGVVSELGGSGDGGASAWALSVEQVEEEEEEQEEEQEQEQEQEQEQEQEGEEEEEECVPQQYSREDEGVHPWLYASLSQPPSSSAQGFYPASEFRVWKGTAGAAE
;
A
#
# COMPACT_ATOMS: atom_id res chain seq x y z
N MET A 1 23.10 -5.49 9.70
CA MET A 1 23.35 -4.49 8.61
C MET A 1 22.51 -4.69 7.34
N SER A 2 22.06 -5.91 7.02
CA SER A 2 21.24 -6.16 5.82
C SER A 2 19.84 -5.53 5.86
N SER A 3 19.21 -5.48 7.04
CA SER A 3 17.89 -4.86 7.26
C SER A 3 17.90 -3.34 7.03
N GLU A 4 18.91 -2.63 7.51
CA GLU A 4 19.07 -1.19 7.29
C GLU A 4 19.23 -0.84 5.80
N ASN A 5 19.97 -1.65 5.04
CA ASN A 5 20.14 -1.46 3.60
C ASN A 5 18.82 -1.71 2.83
N ALA A 6 18.04 -2.72 3.25
CA ALA A 6 16.71 -2.97 2.70
C ALA A 6 15.76 -1.80 2.99
N GLN A 7 15.74 -1.29 4.22
CA GLN A 7 14.96 -0.12 4.62
C GLN A 7 15.36 1.14 3.83
N HIS A 8 16.66 1.40 3.69
CA HIS A 8 17.18 2.52 2.91
C HIS A 8 16.77 2.42 1.43
N THR A 9 16.86 1.22 0.86
CA THR A 9 16.43 0.95 -0.52
C THR A 9 14.95 1.23 -0.73
N LEU A 10 14.09 0.74 0.18
CA LEU A 10 12.65 0.99 0.15
C LEU A 10 12.34 2.49 0.27
N LEU A 11 13.06 3.21 1.13
CA LEU A 11 12.90 4.65 1.28
C LEU A 11 13.31 5.41 0.02
N CYS A 12 14.39 5.00 -0.65
CA CYS A 12 14.78 5.54 -1.96
C CYS A 12 13.67 5.30 -3.00
N GLU A 13 13.14 4.09 -3.10
CA GLU A 13 12.05 3.76 -4.02
C GLU A 13 10.79 4.60 -3.76
N GLN A 14 10.40 4.73 -2.50
CA GLN A 14 9.23 5.50 -2.09
C GLN A 14 9.43 7.01 -2.34
N SER A 15 10.60 7.55 -1.99
CA SER A 15 10.90 8.97 -2.16
C SER A 15 10.95 9.38 -3.62
N VAL A 16 11.56 8.55 -4.48
CA VAL A 16 11.56 8.73 -5.94
C VAL A 16 10.12 8.66 -6.47
N SER A 17 9.33 7.67 -6.03
CA SER A 17 7.93 7.55 -6.45
C SER A 17 7.05 8.74 -6.06
N ASN A 18 7.32 9.32 -4.89
CA ASN A 18 6.61 10.51 -4.41
C ASN A 18 6.80 11.71 -5.34
N VAL A 19 7.93 11.82 -6.07
CA VAL A 19 8.19 12.93 -6.99
C VAL A 19 7.15 12.97 -8.11
N TRP A 20 6.95 11.87 -8.83
CA TRP A 20 5.96 11.83 -9.91
C TRP A 20 4.53 11.72 -9.39
N ARG A 21 4.29 11.01 -8.28
CA ARG A 21 2.95 10.97 -7.65
C ARG A 21 2.46 12.35 -7.24
N LYS A 22 3.31 13.19 -6.64
CA LYS A 22 2.96 14.60 -6.33
C LYS A 22 2.58 15.37 -7.59
N LYS A 23 3.34 15.18 -8.68
CA LYS A 23 3.06 15.85 -9.95
C LYS A 23 1.73 15.36 -10.56
N ALA A 24 1.50 14.06 -10.58
CA ALA A 24 0.25 13.44 -11.03
C ALA A 24 -0.95 13.94 -10.21
N TYR A 25 -0.80 14.05 -8.89
CA TYR A 25 -1.83 14.61 -8.00
C TYR A 25 -2.17 16.07 -8.36
N HIS A 26 -1.16 16.91 -8.59
CA HIS A 26 -1.39 18.30 -9.01
C HIS A 26 -2.10 18.39 -10.36
N VAL A 27 -1.77 17.52 -11.32
CA VAL A 27 -2.45 17.46 -12.61
C VAL A 27 -3.90 16.99 -12.44
N LEU A 28 -4.13 15.96 -11.63
CA LEU A 28 -5.47 15.45 -11.35
C LEU A 28 -6.34 16.53 -10.68
N THR A 29 -5.85 17.18 -9.63
CA THR A 29 -6.60 18.24 -8.92
C THR A 29 -6.84 19.49 -9.77
N ALA A 30 -5.95 19.83 -10.70
CA ALA A 30 -6.15 20.97 -11.60
C ALA A 30 -7.16 20.70 -12.73
N HIS A 31 -7.26 19.45 -13.19
CA HIS A 31 -7.95 19.12 -14.46
C HIS A 31 -9.07 18.08 -14.33
N TYR A 32 -9.38 17.57 -13.13
CA TYR A 32 -10.44 16.56 -12.96
C TYR A 32 -11.82 17.05 -13.42
N HIS A 33 -12.13 18.35 -13.29
CA HIS A 33 -13.39 18.94 -13.77
C HIS A 33 -13.59 18.83 -15.28
N CYS A 34 -12.52 18.63 -16.05
CA CYS A 34 -12.61 18.42 -17.49
C CYS A 34 -13.03 16.99 -17.86
N LEU A 35 -12.93 16.03 -16.93
CA LEU A 35 -13.41 14.67 -17.12
C LEU A 35 -14.92 14.63 -16.92
N GLY A 36 -15.68 14.40 -17.99
CA GLY A 36 -17.14 14.23 -17.94
C GLY A 36 -17.97 15.39 -18.51
N SER A 37 -17.35 16.47 -18.98
CA SER A 37 -18.03 17.54 -19.74
C SER A 37 -18.28 17.13 -21.21
N GLY A 38 -18.79 15.91 -21.40
CA GLY A 38 -18.98 15.24 -22.70
C GLY A 38 -20.43 15.19 -23.19
N LEU A 39 -21.26 16.19 -22.84
CA LEU A 39 -22.62 16.32 -23.40
C LEU A 39 -22.94 17.80 -23.67
N GLN A 40 -22.33 18.36 -24.72
CA GLN A 40 -23.00 19.25 -25.68
C GLN A 40 -22.01 19.58 -26.80
N ASP A 41 -22.17 18.88 -27.92
CA ASP A 41 -21.67 19.33 -29.21
C ASP A 41 -22.37 20.65 -29.54
N SER A 42 -21.58 21.72 -29.66
CA SER A 42 -21.93 22.89 -30.46
C SER A 42 -20.61 23.53 -30.87
N ASP A 43 -20.10 23.01 -31.99
CA ASP A 43 -19.48 23.80 -33.06
C ASP A 43 -18.68 25.02 -32.59
N SER A 44 -17.47 24.80 -32.08
CA SER A 44 -16.43 25.81 -32.15
C SER A 44 -15.03 25.21 -32.09
N ASP A 45 -14.31 25.52 -33.14
CA ASP A 45 -12.89 25.38 -33.40
C ASP A 45 -12.03 25.86 -32.20
N ALA A 46 -11.53 24.93 -31.37
CA ALA A 46 -10.40 25.13 -30.46
C ALA A 46 -9.96 23.80 -29.78
N ARG A 47 -8.89 23.17 -30.26
CA ARG A 47 -8.07 22.26 -29.42
C ARG A 47 -7.43 23.11 -28.31
N PRO A 48 -7.51 22.70 -27.02
CA PRO A 48 -6.63 21.64 -26.52
C PRO A 48 -7.27 20.69 -25.47
N LYS A 49 -8.57 20.33 -25.60
CA LYS A 49 -9.21 19.37 -24.67
C LYS A 49 -8.52 17.98 -24.63
N SER A 50 -7.94 17.54 -25.75
CA SER A 50 -7.34 16.20 -25.86
C SER A 50 -6.01 16.01 -25.13
N ILE A 51 -5.24 17.09 -24.92
CA ILE A 51 -3.94 17.01 -24.25
C ILE A 51 -4.16 16.89 -22.75
N SER A 52 -5.01 17.75 -22.17
CA SER A 52 -5.37 17.70 -20.76
C SER A 52 -6.00 16.35 -20.38
N GLU A 53 -6.90 15.81 -21.21
CA GLU A 53 -7.51 14.49 -20.95
C GLU A 53 -6.49 13.35 -20.90
N ARG A 54 -5.47 13.37 -21.78
CA ARG A 54 -4.38 12.37 -21.77
C ARG A 54 -3.54 12.46 -20.50
N TYR A 55 -3.16 13.68 -20.09
CA TYR A 55 -2.40 13.88 -18.86
C TYR A 55 -3.19 13.47 -17.62
N VAL A 56 -4.49 13.73 -17.57
CA VAL A 56 -5.33 13.30 -16.45
C VAL A 56 -5.48 11.78 -16.41
N ARG A 57 -5.73 11.13 -17.56
CA ARG A 57 -5.80 9.66 -17.65
C ARG A 57 -4.48 9.01 -17.19
N ARG A 58 -3.34 9.54 -17.66
CA ARG A 58 -2.00 9.12 -17.23
C ARG A 58 -1.77 9.35 -15.73
N SER A 59 -2.31 10.44 -15.16
CA SER A 59 -2.23 10.71 -13.71
C SER A 59 -2.98 9.65 -12.91
N VAL A 60 -4.12 9.16 -13.41
CA VAL A 60 -4.88 8.09 -12.78
C VAL A 60 -4.11 6.77 -12.85
N GLU A 61 -3.46 6.47 -13.97
CA GLU A 61 -2.62 5.27 -14.13
C GLU A 61 -1.50 5.21 -13.09
N VAL A 62 -0.88 6.35 -12.74
CA VAL A 62 0.18 6.43 -11.69
C VAL A 62 -0.31 5.96 -10.30
N PHE A 63 -1.60 6.08 -10.01
CA PHE A 63 -2.18 5.65 -8.73
C PHE A 63 -2.86 4.28 -8.82
N ARG A 64 -2.95 3.68 -10.00
CA ARG A 64 -3.52 2.36 -10.18
C ARG A 64 -2.41 1.33 -10.15
N GLU A 65 -2.27 0.68 -9.01
CA GLU A 65 -1.45 -0.52 -8.90
C GLU A 65 -2.24 -1.67 -9.54
N ALA A 66 -1.85 -2.07 -10.74
CA ALA A 66 -2.46 -3.20 -11.43
C ALA A 66 -1.92 -4.50 -10.83
N VAL A 67 -2.81 -5.30 -10.25
CA VAL A 67 -2.47 -6.66 -9.83
C VAL A 67 -2.38 -7.52 -11.08
N ASP A 68 -1.18 -7.99 -11.41
CA ASP A 68 -0.97 -9.00 -12.43
C ASP A 68 -1.19 -10.39 -11.82
N TYR A 69 -2.02 -11.20 -12.49
CA TYR A 69 -2.32 -12.58 -12.09
C TYR A 69 -1.48 -13.60 -12.87
N THR A 70 -0.57 -13.13 -13.71
CA THR A 70 0.34 -13.97 -14.49
C THR A 70 1.38 -14.57 -13.55
N VAL A 71 1.23 -15.86 -13.23
CA VAL A 71 2.25 -16.60 -12.49
C VAL A 71 3.29 -17.10 -13.49
N GLU A 72 4.44 -16.42 -13.55
CA GLU A 72 5.57 -16.90 -14.34
C GLU A 72 6.17 -18.16 -13.70
N ASN A 73 6.37 -19.21 -14.49
CA ASN A 73 6.98 -20.47 -14.04
C ASN A 73 8.53 -20.40 -14.04
N ALA A 74 9.08 -19.20 -13.89
CA ALA A 74 10.52 -18.95 -13.86
C ALA A 74 10.95 -18.52 -12.46
N LEU A 75 12.17 -18.90 -12.06
CA LEU A 75 12.75 -18.44 -10.81
C LEU A 75 12.98 -16.92 -10.89
N PRO A 76 12.57 -16.12 -9.87
CA PRO A 76 12.84 -14.70 -9.83
C PRO A 76 14.34 -14.42 -10.00
N SER A 77 14.71 -13.74 -11.08
CA SER A 77 16.09 -13.29 -11.26
C SER A 77 16.36 -12.12 -10.32
N HIS A 78 17.48 -12.13 -9.62
CA HIS A 78 17.83 -11.10 -8.65
C HIS A 78 18.16 -9.78 -9.37
N VAL A 79 17.17 -8.91 -9.56
CA VAL A 79 17.35 -7.56 -10.12
C VAL A 79 17.98 -6.69 -9.04
N SER A 80 19.03 -5.93 -9.41
CA SER A 80 19.63 -5.00 -8.44
C SER A 80 18.65 -3.87 -8.13
N PRO A 81 18.57 -3.38 -6.89
CA PRO A 81 17.65 -2.28 -6.56
C PRO A 81 17.89 -1.01 -7.37
N TYR A 82 19.14 -0.78 -7.76
CA TYR A 82 19.52 0.32 -8.63
C TYR A 82 18.92 0.18 -10.03
N ASP A 83 18.94 -1.02 -10.60
CA ASP A 83 18.38 -1.27 -11.94
C ASP A 83 16.86 -1.14 -11.93
N LYS A 84 16.20 -1.68 -10.89
CA LYS A 84 14.75 -1.51 -10.67
C LYS A 84 14.37 -0.04 -10.61
N LEU A 85 15.07 0.75 -9.79
CA LEU A 85 14.79 2.18 -9.63
C LEU A 85 15.06 2.96 -10.93
N LYS A 86 16.09 2.58 -11.68
CA LYS A 86 16.41 3.18 -12.97
C LYS A 86 15.30 2.94 -14.00
N GLU A 87 14.75 1.73 -14.04
CA GLU A 87 13.63 1.39 -14.92
C GLU A 87 12.37 2.18 -14.56
N GLU A 88 12.05 2.27 -13.26
CA GLU A 88 10.93 3.09 -12.75
C GLU A 88 11.06 4.57 -13.09
N VAL A 89 12.26 5.15 -12.92
CA VAL A 89 12.54 6.54 -13.28
C VAL A 89 12.38 6.76 -14.78
N HIS A 90 12.82 5.82 -15.61
CA HIS A 90 12.66 5.90 -17.06
C HIS A 90 11.18 5.77 -17.47
N ALA A 91 10.42 4.88 -16.84
CA ALA A 91 8.98 4.72 -17.10
C ALA A 91 8.18 6.00 -16.79
N HIS A 92 8.63 6.79 -15.81
CA HIS A 92 7.96 8.00 -15.34
C HIS A 92 8.68 9.32 -15.73
N GLU A 93 9.62 9.29 -16.67
CA GLU A 93 10.43 10.46 -17.04
C GLU A 93 9.58 11.69 -17.43
N ASP A 94 8.44 11.46 -18.08
CA ASP A 94 7.47 12.49 -18.48
C ASP A 94 6.99 13.38 -17.31
N TRP A 95 7.02 12.85 -16.08
CA TRP A 95 6.59 13.55 -14.87
C TRP A 95 7.73 14.33 -14.21
N ILE A 96 8.98 13.99 -14.52
CA ILE A 96 10.21 14.57 -13.93
C ILE A 96 10.67 15.76 -14.78
N THR A 97 9.82 16.79 -14.85
CA THR A 97 10.07 17.99 -15.67
C THR A 97 10.79 19.11 -14.93
N SER A 98 10.60 19.21 -13.60
CA SER A 98 11.23 20.25 -12.79
C SER A 98 12.71 19.97 -12.58
N LYS A 99 13.54 21.02 -12.57
CA LYS A 99 14.97 20.93 -12.26
C LYS A 99 15.19 20.34 -10.86
N ASP A 100 14.45 20.82 -9.88
CA ASP A 100 14.52 20.32 -8.50
C ASP A 100 14.16 18.84 -8.38
N HIS A 101 13.22 18.36 -9.22
CA HIS A 101 12.83 16.95 -9.24
C HIS A 101 13.96 16.08 -9.80
N ARG A 102 14.64 16.54 -10.86
CA ARG A 102 15.80 15.84 -11.44
C ARG A 102 16.95 15.78 -10.45
N GLU A 103 17.26 16.89 -9.79
CA GLU A 103 18.31 16.93 -8.76
C GLU A 103 18.02 15.98 -7.60
N THR A 104 16.75 15.89 -7.16
CA THR A 104 16.34 14.96 -6.11
C THR A 104 16.51 13.50 -6.54
N VAL A 105 16.06 13.14 -7.75
CA VAL A 105 16.18 11.77 -8.27
C VAL A 105 17.64 11.39 -8.51
N ASP A 106 18.44 12.29 -9.08
CA ASP A 106 19.87 12.07 -9.31
C ASP A 106 20.63 11.87 -7.99
N GLY A 107 20.30 12.64 -6.95
CA GLY A 107 20.87 12.48 -5.61
C GLY A 107 20.54 11.13 -4.97
N LEU A 108 19.28 10.70 -5.10
CA LEU A 108 18.82 9.40 -4.58
C LEU A 108 19.46 8.23 -5.34
N MET A 109 19.57 8.33 -6.67
CA MET A 109 20.25 7.33 -7.51
C MET A 109 21.75 7.22 -7.17
N ALA A 110 22.42 8.35 -6.90
CA ALA A 110 23.81 8.37 -6.48
C ALA A 110 24.01 7.74 -5.10
N SER A 111 23.13 8.07 -4.14
CA SER A 111 23.14 7.51 -2.79
C SER A 111 22.93 5.99 -2.80
N LEU A 112 21.97 5.49 -3.59
CA LEU A 112 21.73 4.05 -3.72
C LEU A 112 22.91 3.30 -4.38
N LYS A 113 23.57 3.94 -5.35
CA LYS A 113 24.77 3.37 -5.99
C LYS A 113 25.95 3.27 -5.03
N SER A 114 26.12 4.24 -4.13
CA SER A 114 27.16 4.16 -3.09
C SER A 114 26.87 3.06 -2.07
N SER A 115 25.63 2.93 -1.60
CA SER A 115 25.25 1.91 -0.61
C SER A 115 25.37 0.47 -1.14
N THR A 116 24.99 0.26 -2.40
CA THR A 116 25.08 -1.07 -3.06
C THR A 116 26.52 -1.48 -3.42
N SER A 117 27.42 -0.52 -3.65
CA SER A 117 28.83 -0.80 -3.95
C SER A 117 29.64 -1.10 -2.68
N SER A 118 29.25 -0.54 -1.53
CA SER A 118 29.94 -0.78 -0.26
C SER A 118 29.80 -2.24 0.23
N ASN A 119 28.68 -2.90 -0.08
CA ASN A 119 28.40 -4.27 0.37
C ASN A 119 28.89 -5.39 -0.58
N ARG A 120 29.36 -5.10 -1.80
CA ARG A 120 29.81 -6.15 -2.76
C ARG A 120 31.30 -6.47 -2.68
N SER A 121 32.00 -5.99 -1.65
CA SER A 121 33.44 -6.17 -1.51
C SER A 121 33.85 -7.47 -0.83
N GLU A 122 32.92 -8.26 -0.30
CA GLU A 122 33.27 -9.43 0.55
C GLU A 122 32.78 -10.79 0.04
N ASP A 123 31.92 -10.89 -0.98
CA ASP A 123 31.43 -12.20 -1.47
C ASP A 123 31.80 -12.52 -2.93
N HIS A 124 32.89 -13.29 -3.02
CA HIS A 124 33.14 -14.38 -3.96
C HIS A 124 32.90 -14.17 -5.46
N GLU A 125 34.00 -13.84 -6.14
CA GLU A 125 34.35 -14.43 -7.44
C GLU A 125 34.41 -15.97 -7.29
N SER A 126 33.30 -16.65 -7.60
CA SER A 126 33.30 -18.11 -7.77
C SER A 126 33.81 -18.48 -9.16
N LYS A 127 35.13 -18.52 -9.26
CA LYS A 127 35.86 -19.23 -10.32
C LYS A 127 36.50 -20.47 -9.69
N SER A 128 36.15 -21.63 -10.25
CA SER A 128 37.00 -22.81 -10.47
C SER A 128 38.01 -23.16 -9.37
N GLY A 129 37.79 -24.30 -8.73
CA GLY A 129 38.61 -24.81 -7.64
C GLY A 129 40.09 -25.07 -7.94
N VAL A 130 40.86 -25.14 -6.85
CA VAL A 130 41.80 -26.23 -6.59
C VAL A 130 42.15 -26.20 -5.09
N VAL A 131 42.19 -27.38 -4.50
CA VAL A 131 42.59 -27.66 -3.11
C VAL A 131 44.09 -27.39 -2.95
N SER A 132 44.52 -26.72 -1.86
CA SER A 132 45.85 -26.95 -1.28
C SER A 132 45.97 -26.44 0.16
N GLU A 133 46.05 -27.43 1.05
CA GLU A 133 46.82 -27.54 2.30
C GLU A 133 47.66 -26.37 2.87
N LEU A 134 47.52 -26.28 4.21
CA LEU A 134 48.52 -26.04 5.27
C LEU A 134 49.03 -24.63 5.58
N GLY A 135 48.58 -24.12 6.74
CA GLY A 135 49.40 -24.17 7.96
C GLY A 135 49.83 -22.82 8.57
N GLY A 136 49.64 -22.69 9.90
CA GLY A 136 50.53 -21.88 10.73
C GLY A 136 49.90 -21.01 11.83
N SER A 137 49.85 -21.56 13.05
CA SER A 137 49.71 -20.98 14.39
C SER A 137 49.95 -19.47 14.63
N GLY A 138 49.11 -18.89 15.51
CA GLY A 138 49.52 -17.83 16.44
C GLY A 138 48.36 -17.00 17.02
N ASP A 139 48.19 -17.05 18.35
CA ASP A 139 47.46 -16.07 19.20
C ASP A 139 45.93 -16.27 19.41
N GLY A 140 45.57 -17.14 20.36
CA GLY A 140 44.18 -17.55 20.66
C GLY A 140 43.61 -17.05 22.00
N GLY A 141 44.04 -15.89 22.51
CA GLY A 141 43.57 -15.36 23.80
C GLY A 141 42.41 -14.38 23.69
N ALA A 142 42.41 -13.50 22.68
CA ALA A 142 41.36 -12.49 22.50
C ALA A 142 40.16 -13.02 21.67
N SER A 143 40.41 -13.98 20.78
CA SER A 143 39.39 -14.56 19.90
C SER A 143 38.40 -15.47 20.65
N ALA A 144 38.84 -16.21 21.67
CA ALA A 144 37.94 -17.08 22.45
C ALA A 144 36.91 -16.28 23.26
N TRP A 145 37.27 -15.08 23.73
CA TRP A 145 36.37 -14.20 24.47
C TRP A 145 35.37 -13.50 23.54
N ALA A 146 35.82 -13.09 22.35
CA ALA A 146 34.93 -12.54 21.31
C ALA A 146 33.91 -13.59 20.84
N LEU A 147 34.34 -14.83 20.60
CA LEU A 147 33.46 -15.95 20.23
C LEU A 147 32.50 -16.34 21.37
N SER A 148 32.93 -16.25 22.63
CA SER A 148 32.03 -16.54 23.77
C SER A 148 31.01 -15.43 24.00
N VAL A 149 31.35 -14.17 23.69
CA VAL A 149 30.40 -13.04 23.76
C VAL A 149 29.40 -13.14 22.61
N GLU A 150 29.87 -13.40 21.38
CA GLU A 150 29.03 -13.62 20.20
C GLU A 150 28.06 -14.79 20.42
N GLN A 151 28.52 -15.90 21.01
CA GLN A 151 27.67 -17.05 21.32
C GLN A 151 26.61 -16.76 22.40
N VAL A 152 26.92 -15.91 23.39
CA VAL A 152 25.94 -15.49 24.40
C VAL A 152 24.92 -14.51 23.82
N GLU A 153 25.35 -13.65 22.89
CA GLU A 153 24.46 -12.71 22.19
C GLU A 153 23.50 -13.46 21.26
N GLU A 154 23.96 -14.50 20.55
CA GLU A 154 23.11 -15.40 19.75
C GLU A 154 22.12 -16.18 20.63
N GLU A 155 22.53 -16.70 21.79
CA GLU A 155 21.62 -17.39 22.73
C GLU A 155 20.58 -16.43 23.34
N GLU A 156 20.91 -15.14 23.51
CA GLU A 156 19.98 -14.12 24.01
C GLU A 156 18.97 -13.72 22.92
N GLU A 157 19.41 -13.59 21.66
CA GLU A 157 18.56 -13.32 20.49
C GLU A 157 17.58 -14.48 20.20
N GLU A 158 18.03 -15.74 20.25
CA GLU A 158 17.15 -16.92 20.09
C GLU A 158 16.08 -16.96 21.20
N GLN A 159 16.42 -16.56 22.42
CA GLN A 159 15.49 -16.57 23.55
C GLN A 159 14.47 -15.43 23.49
N GLU A 160 14.81 -14.29 22.87
CA GLU A 160 13.85 -13.22 22.55
C GLU A 160 12.92 -13.64 21.41
N GLU A 161 13.43 -14.26 20.33
CA GLU A 161 12.60 -14.77 19.23
C GLU A 161 11.61 -15.85 19.70
N GLU A 162 12.02 -16.80 20.56
CA GLU A 162 11.10 -17.78 21.15
C GLU A 162 10.00 -17.11 21.98
N GLN A 163 10.33 -16.07 22.75
CA GLN A 163 9.37 -15.32 23.55
C GLN A 163 8.37 -14.54 22.70
N GLU A 164 8.81 -13.90 21.60
CA GLU A 164 7.90 -13.22 20.67
C GLU A 164 6.98 -14.23 19.98
N GLN A 165 7.49 -15.39 19.58
CA GLN A 165 6.71 -16.41 18.89
C GLN A 165 5.64 -17.05 19.81
N GLU A 166 5.94 -17.28 21.09
CA GLU A 166 4.93 -17.70 22.07
C GLU A 166 3.85 -16.63 22.27
N GLN A 167 4.23 -15.35 22.30
CA GLN A 167 3.30 -14.25 22.51
C GLN A 167 2.37 -14.03 21.30
N GLU A 168 2.88 -14.17 20.08
CA GLU A 168 2.04 -14.18 18.87
C GLU A 168 1.06 -15.35 18.87
N GLN A 169 1.52 -16.55 19.28
CA GLN A 169 0.68 -17.76 19.30
C GLN A 169 -0.43 -17.68 20.36
N GLU A 170 -0.17 -17.08 21.53
CA GLU A 170 -1.24 -16.78 22.51
C GLU A 170 -2.24 -15.76 21.97
N GLN A 171 -1.76 -14.73 21.26
CA GLN A 171 -2.62 -13.67 20.70
C GLN A 171 -3.47 -14.16 19.52
N GLU A 172 -2.97 -15.10 18.71
CA GLU A 172 -3.76 -15.80 17.70
C GLU A 172 -4.82 -16.71 18.35
N GLN A 173 -4.47 -17.45 19.41
CA GLN A 173 -5.43 -18.29 20.14
C GLN A 173 -6.56 -17.48 20.81
N GLU A 174 -6.24 -16.31 21.40
CA GLU A 174 -7.26 -15.41 21.94
C GLU A 174 -8.18 -14.86 20.83
N GLN A 175 -7.62 -14.46 19.68
CA GLN A 175 -8.40 -13.98 18.56
C GLN A 175 -9.29 -15.06 17.94
N GLU A 176 -8.79 -16.29 17.76
CA GLU A 176 -9.56 -17.41 17.23
C GLU A 176 -10.70 -17.79 18.21
N GLY A 177 -10.44 -17.71 19.52
CA GLY A 177 -11.46 -17.90 20.56
C GLY A 177 -12.55 -16.81 20.56
N GLU A 178 -12.18 -15.53 20.40
CA GLU A 178 -13.15 -14.43 20.24
C GLU A 178 -13.95 -14.56 18.93
N GLU A 179 -13.32 -14.95 17.82
CA GLU A 179 -13.98 -15.10 16.52
C GLU A 179 -14.96 -16.30 16.50
N GLU A 180 -14.64 -17.38 17.22
CA GLU A 180 -15.54 -18.53 17.39
C GLU A 180 -16.75 -18.18 18.28
N GLU A 181 -16.58 -17.28 19.27
CA GLU A 181 -17.72 -16.76 20.06
C GLU A 181 -18.64 -15.81 19.26
N GLU A 182 -18.13 -15.17 18.21
CA GLU A 182 -18.91 -14.30 17.30
C GLU A 182 -19.63 -15.06 16.17
N GLU A 183 -19.76 -16.40 16.24
CA GLU A 183 -20.45 -17.18 15.21
C GLU A 183 -21.90 -16.70 15.00
N CYS A 184 -22.11 -16.12 13.82
CA CYS A 184 -23.32 -15.44 13.37
C CYS A 184 -24.55 -16.34 13.50
N VAL A 185 -25.43 -16.04 14.45
CA VAL A 185 -26.73 -16.71 14.58
C VAL A 185 -27.50 -16.54 13.26
N PRO A 186 -27.82 -17.63 12.53
CA PRO A 186 -28.52 -17.52 11.26
C PRO A 186 -29.91 -16.95 11.50
N GLN A 187 -30.12 -15.67 11.15
CA GLN A 187 -31.45 -15.09 11.15
C GLN A 187 -32.30 -15.81 10.11
N GLN A 188 -33.45 -16.32 10.54
CA GLN A 188 -34.45 -16.85 9.62
C GLN A 188 -35.02 -15.68 8.79
N TYR A 189 -34.53 -15.53 7.57
CA TYR A 189 -35.08 -14.61 6.58
C TYR A 189 -36.40 -15.15 6.04
N SER A 190 -37.47 -15.12 6.85
CA SER A 190 -38.82 -15.38 6.36
C SER A 190 -39.39 -14.11 5.72
N ARG A 191 -39.49 -14.09 4.39
CA ARG A 191 -40.14 -13.01 3.61
C ARG A 191 -41.64 -13.21 3.44
N GLU A 192 -42.26 -13.94 4.35
CA GLU A 192 -43.67 -14.32 4.26
C GLU A 192 -44.61 -13.11 4.41
N ASP A 193 -44.12 -12.02 5.01
CA ASP A 193 -44.82 -10.73 5.16
C ASP A 193 -44.57 -9.73 4.01
N GLU A 194 -43.78 -10.07 2.98
CA GLU A 194 -43.51 -9.17 1.84
C GLU A 194 -44.57 -9.24 0.73
N GLY A 195 -45.85 -9.30 1.12
CA GLY A 195 -46.97 -9.26 0.19
C GLY A 195 -47.13 -7.88 -0.48
N VAL A 196 -47.65 -7.86 -1.70
CA VAL A 196 -48.07 -6.59 -2.33
C VAL A 196 -49.26 -6.05 -1.53
N HIS A 197 -49.05 -4.96 -0.79
CA HIS A 197 -50.10 -4.22 -0.09
C HIS A 197 -50.53 -3.01 -0.92
N PRO A 198 -51.47 -3.15 -1.88
CA PRO A 198 -51.91 -2.02 -2.69
C PRO A 198 -52.64 -1.01 -1.82
N TRP A 199 -52.39 0.28 -2.05
CA TRP A 199 -53.20 1.33 -1.44
C TRP A 199 -54.64 1.23 -1.91
N LEU A 200 -55.58 1.31 -0.97
CA LEU A 200 -57.00 1.43 -1.31
C LEU A 200 -57.20 2.74 -2.08
N TYR A 201 -57.88 2.67 -3.23
CA TYR A 201 -58.10 3.84 -4.09
C TYR A 201 -58.79 5.01 -3.34
N ALA A 202 -59.68 4.68 -2.40
CA ALA A 202 -60.32 5.66 -1.53
C ALA A 202 -59.30 6.42 -0.65
N SER A 203 -58.23 5.76 -0.19
CA SER A 203 -57.18 6.38 0.62
C SER A 203 -56.33 7.36 -0.18
N LEU A 204 -56.19 7.18 -1.50
CA LEU A 204 -55.43 8.12 -2.35
C LEU A 204 -56.14 9.45 -2.60
N SER A 205 -57.45 9.49 -2.36
CA SER A 205 -58.23 10.72 -2.48
C SER A 205 -58.13 11.62 -1.24
N GLN A 206 -57.59 11.10 -0.15
CA GLN A 206 -57.44 11.83 1.12
C GLN A 206 -56.04 12.47 1.21
N PRO A 207 -55.90 13.57 1.99
CA PRO A 207 -54.59 14.16 2.25
C PRO A 207 -53.64 13.14 2.93
N PRO A 208 -52.33 13.23 2.70
CA PRO A 208 -51.34 12.27 3.20
C PRO A 208 -51.33 12.29 4.73
N SER A 209 -51.46 11.10 5.33
CA SER A 209 -51.45 10.91 6.77
C SER A 209 -50.57 9.71 7.14
N SER A 210 -50.00 9.74 8.34
CA SER A 210 -49.17 8.66 8.87
C SER A 210 -49.98 7.37 9.07
N SER A 211 -51.25 7.48 9.48
CA SER A 211 -52.09 6.31 9.79
C SER A 211 -52.71 5.62 8.59
N ALA A 212 -53.03 6.34 7.50
CA ALA A 212 -53.72 5.74 6.35
C ALA A 212 -52.80 5.41 5.17
N GLN A 213 -51.71 6.17 4.97
CA GLN A 213 -50.81 6.00 3.83
C GLN A 213 -49.33 5.89 4.23
N GLY A 214 -49.00 5.99 5.53
CA GLY A 214 -47.61 5.90 6.01
C GLY A 214 -46.76 7.12 5.65
N PHE A 215 -47.37 8.27 5.33
CA PHE A 215 -46.62 9.51 5.08
C PHE A 215 -46.34 10.22 6.40
N TYR A 216 -45.05 10.40 6.69
CA TYR A 216 -44.57 11.19 7.81
C TYR A 216 -44.25 12.61 7.33
N PRO A 217 -44.70 13.66 8.03
CA PRO A 217 -44.36 15.02 7.65
C PRO A 217 -42.86 15.25 7.79
N ALA A 218 -42.27 16.01 6.85
CA ALA A 218 -40.84 16.32 6.83
C ALA A 218 -40.33 16.95 8.15
N SER A 219 -41.23 17.60 8.92
CA SER A 219 -40.94 18.17 10.23
C SER A 219 -40.64 17.15 11.33
N GLU A 220 -41.05 15.89 11.17
CA GLU A 220 -40.75 14.80 12.12
C GLU A 220 -39.36 14.20 11.89
N PHE A 221 -38.80 14.33 10.68
CA PHE A 221 -37.46 13.86 10.39
C PHE A 221 -36.44 14.83 10.99
N ARG A 222 -35.72 14.36 12.00
CA ARG A 222 -34.58 15.07 12.57
C ARG A 222 -33.34 14.22 12.41
N VAL A 223 -32.23 14.86 12.06
CA VAL A 223 -30.92 14.21 12.12
C VAL A 223 -30.63 13.92 13.58
N TRP A 224 -30.46 12.64 13.92
CA TRP A 224 -29.99 12.22 15.23
C TRP A 224 -28.63 12.86 15.48
N LYS A 225 -28.59 13.89 16.33
CA LYS A 225 -27.34 14.41 16.86
C LYS A 225 -27.05 13.58 18.10
N GLY A 226 -26.11 12.64 17.96
CA GLY A 226 -25.63 11.82 19.06
C GLY A 226 -25.35 12.67 20.30
N THR A 227 -25.68 12.11 21.46
CA THR A 227 -25.51 12.73 22.78
C THR A 227 -24.06 13.14 23.01
N ALA A 228 -23.73 14.40 22.72
CA ALA A 228 -22.57 15.04 23.30
C ALA A 228 -22.97 15.51 24.72
N GLY A 229 -22.49 14.79 25.73
CA GLY A 229 -22.44 15.27 27.12
C GLY A 229 -23.50 14.70 28.07
N ALA A 230 -23.38 13.43 28.42
CA ALA A 230 -23.74 12.97 29.76
C ALA A 230 -22.48 13.06 30.63
N ALA A 231 -22.25 14.21 31.27
CA ALA A 231 -21.33 14.38 32.39
C ALA A 231 -21.56 15.76 33.02
N GLU A 232 -22.44 15.85 34.02
CA GLU A 232 -22.21 16.52 35.32
C GLU A 232 -23.31 16.13 36.31
#